data_AF-A0A821SZT9-F1
#
_entry.id   AF-A0A821SZT9-F1
#
_cell.length_a   1.000
_cell.length_b   1.000
_cell.length_c   1.000
_cell.angle_alpha   90.00
_cell.angle_beta   90.00
_cell.angle_gamma   90.00
#
_symmetry.space_group_name_H-M   'P 1'
#
loop_
_entity.id
_entity.type
_entity.pdbx_description
1 polymer ?
#
loop_
_entity_poly.entity_id
_entity_poly.type
_entity_poly.pdbx_seq_one_letter_code
_entity_poly.pdbx_strand_id
1 'polypeptide(L)'
;MNLLKSLHQVYTSNRFDKRYFTNTTDHIMTFTHLDLIDRAGSAYVSGLCLPLYIYSIIQEDLRALGVILTITHELGHNFGLSHDETENECNDPHIQYIYDV
;
A
#
# COMPACT_ATOMS: atom_id res chain seq x y z
N MET A 1 -8.36 -5.53 6.63
CA MET A 1 -7.88 -6.90 6.30
C MET A 1 -8.77 -7.69 5.33
N ASN A 2 -10.11 -7.60 5.40
CA ASN A 2 -10.99 -8.29 4.43
C ASN A 2 -10.84 -7.77 2.98
N LEU A 3 -10.59 -6.47 2.81
CA LEU A 3 -10.44 -5.83 1.50
C LEU A 3 -9.22 -6.31 0.71
N LEU A 4 -8.04 -6.40 1.34
CA LEU A 4 -6.82 -6.90 0.69
C LEU A 4 -6.95 -8.36 0.24
N LYS A 5 -7.64 -9.21 1.02
CA LYS A 5 -7.93 -10.59 0.61
C LYS A 5 -8.86 -10.65 -0.61
N SER A 6 -9.84 -9.74 -0.69
CA SER A 6 -10.70 -9.62 -1.87
C SER A 6 -9.92 -9.19 -3.11
N LEU A 7 -8.91 -8.32 -2.98
CA LEU A 7 -8.04 -7.94 -4.10
C LEU A 7 -7.28 -9.15 -4.67
N HIS A 8 -6.72 -10.01 -3.81
CA HIS A 8 -6.06 -11.23 -4.28
C HIS A 8 -7.00 -12.09 -5.15
N GLN A 9 -8.25 -12.27 -4.73
CA GLN A 9 -9.25 -13.03 -5.51
C GLN A 9 -9.59 -12.37 -6.84
N VAL A 10 -9.69 -11.03 -6.87
CA VAL A 10 -9.95 -10.28 -8.10
C VAL A 10 -8.79 -10.43 -9.08
N TYR A 11 -7.56 -10.25 -8.62
CA TYR A 11 -6.36 -10.28 -9.46
C TYR A 11 -6.02 -11.67 -10.00
N THR A 12 -6.23 -12.71 -9.20
CA THR A 12 -6.01 -14.11 -9.61
C THR A 12 -7.20 -14.74 -10.32
N SER A 13 -8.31 -14.01 -10.45
CA SER A 13 -9.42 -14.51 -11.27
C SER A 13 -8.98 -14.61 -12.74
N ASN A 14 -9.42 -15.67 -13.43
CA ASN A 14 -9.05 -15.99 -14.83
C ASN A 14 -9.24 -14.83 -15.85
N ARG A 15 -9.94 -13.76 -15.49
CA ARG A 15 -10.12 -12.57 -16.34
C ARG A 15 -8.96 -11.59 -16.29
N PHE A 16 -8.16 -11.57 -15.22
CA PHE A 16 -7.06 -10.62 -15.00
C PHE A 16 -5.67 -11.28 -15.01
N ASP A 17 -5.59 -12.51 -14.51
CA ASP A 17 -4.38 -13.24 -14.15
C ASP A 17 -3.32 -13.30 -15.29
N LYS A 18 -3.68 -13.76 -16.49
CA LYS A 18 -2.67 -14.05 -17.53
C LYS A 18 -2.14 -12.86 -18.33
N ARG A 19 -2.83 -11.71 -18.33
CA ARG A 19 -2.49 -10.59 -19.22
C ARG A 19 -1.78 -9.44 -18.51
N TYR A 20 -2.00 -9.29 -17.21
CA TYR A 20 -1.52 -8.13 -16.44
C TYR A 20 -0.66 -8.52 -15.24
N PHE A 21 -0.78 -9.76 -14.74
CA PHE A 21 -0.06 -10.24 -13.58
C PHE A 21 0.87 -11.38 -13.98
N THR A 22 1.97 -11.01 -14.62
CA THR A 22 3.06 -11.96 -14.87
C THR A 22 3.71 -12.36 -13.56
N ASN A 23 4.38 -13.51 -13.56
CA ASN A 23 5.18 -14.01 -12.43
C ASN A 23 6.45 -13.16 -12.14
N THR A 24 6.48 -11.91 -12.62
CA THR A 24 7.58 -10.94 -12.50
C THR A 24 7.13 -9.66 -11.80
N THR A 25 5.93 -9.63 -11.24
CA THR A 25 5.39 -8.45 -10.54
C THR A 25 5.76 -8.54 -9.07
N ASP A 26 6.51 -7.57 -8.57
CA ASP A 26 6.97 -7.56 -7.17
C ASP A 26 5.90 -7.01 -6.20
N HIS A 27 5.07 -6.08 -6.69
CA HIS A 27 4.01 -5.40 -5.92
C HIS A 27 2.87 -4.91 -6.84
N ILE A 28 1.65 -4.90 -6.32
CA ILE A 28 0.43 -4.42 -6.99
C ILE A 28 -0.25 -3.40 -6.08
N MET A 29 -0.52 -2.22 -6.62
CA MET A 29 -1.19 -1.14 -5.91
C MET A 29 -2.53 -0.81 -6.57
N THR A 30 -3.60 -0.79 -5.78
CA THR A 30 -4.94 -0.40 -6.22
C THR A 30 -5.21 1.03 -5.84
N PHE A 31 -5.59 1.87 -6.80
CA PHE A 31 -6.09 3.23 -6.54
C PHE A 31 -7.61 3.22 -6.57
N THR A 32 -8.24 3.89 -5.60
CA THR A 32 -9.70 3.91 -5.50
C THR A 32 -10.23 5.24 -4.96
N HIS A 33 -11.39 5.67 -5.45
CA HIS A 33 -12.16 6.76 -4.83
C HIS A 33 -13.13 6.25 -3.74
N LEU A 34 -13.07 4.97 -3.38
CA LEU A 34 -13.81 4.46 -2.22
C LEU A 34 -13.24 5.09 -0.95
N ASP A 35 -14.14 5.54 -0.08
CA ASP A 35 -13.78 5.95 1.28
C ASP A 35 -13.42 4.70 2.09
N LEU A 36 -12.14 4.60 2.49
CA LEU A 36 -11.57 3.48 3.23
C LEU A 36 -11.84 3.56 4.74
N ILE A 37 -12.56 4.59 5.21
CA ILE A 37 -12.97 4.85 6.61
C ILE A 37 -11.76 4.90 7.55
N ASP A 38 -11.46 6.10 8.04
CA ASP A 38 -10.37 6.38 8.99
C ASP A 38 -8.96 6.02 8.49
N ARG A 39 -8.77 5.81 7.18
CA ARG A 39 -7.48 5.48 6.56
C ARG A 39 -7.35 6.06 5.16
N ALA A 40 -6.14 6.46 4.77
CA ALA A 40 -5.82 6.81 3.38
C ALA A 40 -5.34 5.58 2.57
N GLY A 41 -4.90 4.52 3.23
CA GLY A 41 -4.39 3.32 2.55
C GLY A 41 -4.37 2.07 3.44
N SER A 42 -4.00 0.94 2.84
CA SER A 42 -3.69 -0.29 3.56
C SER A 42 -2.79 -1.23 2.76
N ALA A 43 -1.85 -1.86 3.46
CA ALA A 43 -0.91 -2.84 2.93
C ALA A 43 -0.65 -3.99 3.91
N TYR A 44 -0.05 -5.07 3.41
CA TYR A 44 0.60 -6.07 4.25
C TYR A 44 2.01 -5.62 4.64
N VAL A 45 2.44 -5.97 5.84
CA VAL A 45 3.83 -5.79 6.27
C VAL A 45 4.68 -6.94 5.71
N SER A 46 5.83 -6.62 5.11
CA SER A 46 6.76 -7.58 4.50
C SER A 46 6.12 -8.45 3.40
N GLY A 47 5.17 -7.89 2.66
CA GLY A 47 4.41 -8.60 1.62
C GLY A 47 5.09 -8.69 0.26
N LEU A 48 6.18 -7.94 0.03
CA LEU A 48 6.85 -7.85 -1.26
C LEU A 48 7.26 -9.23 -1.79
N CYS A 49 7.00 -9.49 -3.08
CA CYS A 49 7.28 -10.76 -3.76
C CYS A 49 6.59 -12.00 -3.18
N LEU A 50 5.72 -11.87 -2.16
CA LEU A 50 4.95 -12.97 -1.62
C LEU A 50 3.57 -13.02 -2.30
N PRO A 51 3.23 -14.05 -3.11
CA PRO A 51 2.08 -14.03 -4.01
C PRO A 51 0.72 -13.67 -3.40
N LEU A 52 0.52 -13.93 -2.10
CA LEU A 52 -0.73 -13.62 -1.39
C LEU A 52 -0.75 -12.24 -0.72
N TYR A 53 0.39 -11.55 -0.68
CA TYR A 53 0.63 -10.37 0.16
C TYR A 53 1.21 -9.17 -0.61
N ILE A 54 1.52 -9.30 -1.90
CA ILE A 54 2.03 -8.23 -2.78
C ILE A 54 1.05 -7.06 -3.04
N TYR A 55 0.01 -6.89 -2.22
CA TYR A 55 -1.09 -5.97 -2.52
C TYR A 55 -1.11 -4.79 -1.56
N SER A 56 -1.36 -3.60 -2.09
CA SER A 56 -1.80 -2.43 -1.32
C SER A 56 -3.00 -1.75 -1.98
N ILE A 57 -3.72 -0.97 -1.19
CA ILE A 57 -4.80 -0.11 -1.66
C ILE A 57 -4.58 1.32 -1.16
N ILE A 58 -4.82 2.28 -2.05
CA ILE A 58 -4.66 3.71 -1.83
C ILE A 58 -6.01 4.37 -2.12
N GLN A 59 -6.51 5.11 -1.15
CA GLN A 59 -7.59 6.06 -1.36
C GLN A 59 -7.03 7.25 -2.13
N GLU A 60 -7.48 7.40 -3.37
CA GLU A 60 -7.17 8.55 -4.21
C GLU A 60 -8.10 9.70 -3.85
N ASP A 61 -7.68 10.53 -2.90
CA ASP A 61 -8.20 11.88 -2.78
C ASP A 61 -7.46 12.76 -3.82
N LEU A 62 -8.12 13.71 -4.47
CA LEU A 62 -7.56 14.44 -5.63
C LEU A 62 -6.36 15.38 -5.27
N ARG A 63 -5.70 15.17 -4.13
CA ARG A 63 -4.56 15.94 -3.63
C ARG A 63 -3.27 15.16 -3.90
N ALA A 64 -2.61 15.49 -5.01
CA ALA A 64 -1.42 14.76 -5.50
C ALA A 64 -0.34 14.47 -4.43
N LEU A 65 -0.04 15.43 -3.54
CA LEU A 65 0.96 15.22 -2.49
C LEU A 65 0.51 14.20 -1.43
N GLY A 66 -0.76 14.24 -1.01
CA GLY A 66 -1.30 13.31 -0.03
C GLY A 66 -1.26 11.88 -0.54
N VAL A 67 -1.72 11.69 -1.78
CA VAL A 67 -1.67 10.39 -2.47
C VAL A 67 -0.24 9.87 -2.58
N ILE A 68 0.75 10.70 -2.94
CA ILE A 68 2.16 10.28 -3.01
C ILE A 68 2.66 9.81 -1.64
N LEU A 69 2.36 10.54 -0.56
CA LEU A 69 2.76 10.13 0.79
C LEU A 69 2.14 8.80 1.18
N THR A 70 0.85 8.59 0.88
CA THR A 70 0.17 7.31 1.14
C THR A 70 0.75 6.18 0.29
N ILE A 71 1.04 6.40 -1.00
CA ILE A 71 1.73 5.43 -1.86
C ILE A 71 3.03 4.98 -1.20
N THR A 72 3.86 5.94 -0.78
CA THR A 72 5.16 5.64 -0.18
C THR A 72 5.00 4.89 1.15
N HIS A 73 4.08 5.33 2.00
CA HIS A 73 3.75 4.68 3.28
C HIS A 73 3.40 3.20 3.08
N GLU A 74 2.38 2.92 2.27
CA GLU A 74 1.87 1.55 2.05
C GLU A 74 2.87 0.65 1.32
N LEU A 75 3.70 1.21 0.45
CA LEU A 75 4.78 0.45 -0.19
C LEU A 75 5.86 0.06 0.82
N GLY A 76 6.28 0.95 1.72
CA GLY A 76 7.28 0.56 2.71
C GLY A 76 6.76 -0.38 3.79
N HIS A 77 5.45 -0.42 4.08
CA HIS A 77 4.89 -1.57 4.79
C HIS A 77 5.22 -2.88 4.05
N ASN A 78 5.05 -2.97 2.73
CA ASN A 78 5.44 -4.16 1.96
C ASN A 78 6.95 -4.46 2.02
N PHE A 79 7.80 -3.44 2.18
CA PHE A 79 9.24 -3.62 2.47
C PHE A 79 9.54 -4.04 3.92
N GLY A 80 8.55 -4.08 4.80
CA GLY A 80 8.68 -4.50 6.20
C GLY A 80 8.82 -3.36 7.20
N LEU A 81 8.59 -2.11 6.78
CA LEU A 81 8.58 -0.96 7.69
C LEU A 81 7.33 -0.97 8.55
N SER A 82 7.50 -0.63 9.82
CA SER A 82 6.40 -0.37 10.77
C SER A 82 6.20 1.14 10.90
N HIS A 83 5.09 1.54 11.52
CA HIS A 83 4.89 2.95 11.89
C HIS A 83 6.04 3.46 12.77
N ASP A 84 6.31 4.75 12.66
CA ASP A 84 7.30 5.40 13.53
C ASP A 84 6.82 5.33 14.98
N GLU A 85 7.74 5.06 15.89
CA GLU A 85 7.52 5.14 17.34
C GLU A 85 8.24 6.38 17.88
N THR A 86 8.00 6.72 19.15
CA THR A 86 8.59 7.91 19.81
C THR A 86 10.11 8.01 19.75
N GLU A 87 10.83 6.94 19.39
CA GLU A 87 12.29 6.92 19.31
C GLU A 87 12.83 7.05 17.86
N ASN A 88 11.94 7.07 16.84
CA ASN A 88 12.30 7.10 15.42
C ASN A 88 12.21 8.52 14.82
N GLU A 89 12.67 9.53 15.56
CA GLU A 89 12.62 10.92 15.11
C GLU A 89 13.53 11.15 13.89
N CYS A 90 12.97 11.74 12.84
CA CYS A 90 13.70 12.28 11.71
C CYS A 90 14.04 13.72 12.07
N ASN A 91 15.31 14.00 12.38
CA ASN A 91 15.79 15.30 12.88
C ASN A 91 15.78 16.45 11.84
N ASP A 92 14.95 16.36 10.80
CA ASP A 92 14.79 17.40 9.80
C ASP A 92 13.39 18.04 9.90
N PRO A 93 13.28 19.30 10.35
CA PRO A 93 12.00 19.99 10.49
C PRO A 93 11.30 20.29 9.15
N HIS A 94 11.96 20.00 8.02
CA HIS A 94 11.39 20.11 6.68
C HIS A 94 10.84 18.79 6.14
N ILE A 95 10.97 17.68 6.87
CA ILE A 95 10.48 16.36 6.47
C ILE A 95 9.22 16.02 7.25
N GLN A 96 8.12 15.78 6.53
CA GLN A 96 6.94 15.15 7.12
C GLN A 96 7.21 13.65 7.24
N TYR A 97 7.02 13.09 8.43
CA TYR A 97 7.15 11.67 8.68
C TYR A 97 6.17 10.90 7.81
N ILE A 98 6.71 10.00 6.98
CA ILE A 98 5.87 9.17 6.11
C ILE A 98 5.13 8.13 6.95
N TYR A 99 5.71 7.66 8.05
CA TYR A 99 5.21 6.55 8.87
C TYR A 99 4.61 6.98 10.22
N ASP A 100 4.49 8.28 10.46
CA ASP A 100 3.77 8.82 11.60
C ASP A 100 2.25 8.69 11.36
N VAL A 101 1.51 8.31 12.40
CA VAL A 101 0.11 7.81 12.31
C VAL A 101 -0.90 8.89 12.64
#